data_AF-A0A7C2V6M1-F1
#
_entry.id   AF-A0A7C2V6M1-F1
#
_cell.length_a   1.000
_cell.length_b   1.000
_cell.length_c   1.000
_cell.angle_alpha   90.00
_cell.angle_beta   90.00
_cell.angle_gamma   90.00
#
_symmetry.space_group_name_H-M   'P 1'
#
loop_
_entity.id
_entity.type
_entity.pdbx_description
1 polymer ?
#
loop_
_entity_poly.entity_id
_entity_poly.type
_entity_poly.pdbx_seq_one_letter_code
_entity_poly.pdbx_strand_id
1 'polypeptide(L)' 'MGRGVVVRGFGRGSLRCVRCGTHEAVIRRYGLMLCRRCFREIAPQLGFKKYY' A
#
# COMPACT_ATOMS: atom_id res chain seq x y z
N MET A 1 -28.47 -0.74 8.55
CA MET A 1 -27.90 -0.18 7.29
C MET A 1 -26.61 -0.93 6.96
N GLY A 2 -26.73 -2.12 6.38
CA GLY A 2 -25.56 -2.92 5.97
C GLY A 2 -24.94 -2.33 4.71
N ARG A 3 -23.70 -1.86 4.80
CA ARG A 3 -22.92 -1.42 3.63
C ARG A 3 -22.68 -2.66 2.76
N GLY A 4 -23.41 -2.79 1.66
CA GLY A 4 -23.14 -3.81 0.64
C GLY A 4 -21.68 -3.71 0.20
N VAL A 5 -20.98 -4.84 0.18
CA VAL A 5 -19.59 -4.91 -0.26
C VAL A 5 -19.57 -4.66 -1.77
N VAL A 6 -19.44 -3.40 -2.17
CA VAL A 6 -19.29 -3.03 -3.58
C VAL A 6 -17.87 -3.40 -3.98
N VAL A 7 -17.72 -4.54 -4.66
CA VAL A 7 -16.42 -5.04 -5.11
C VAL A 7 -15.93 -4.12 -6.23
N ARG A 8 -15.10 -3.15 -5.88
CA ARG A 8 -14.49 -2.22 -6.85
C ARG A 8 -13.34 -2.93 -7.54
N GLY A 9 -13.50 -3.25 -8.84
CA GLY A 9 -12.44 -3.90 -9.63
C GLY A 9 -11.21 -3.03 -9.88
N PHE A 10 -11.36 -1.70 -9.78
CA PHE A 10 -10.31 -0.74 -10.13
C PHE A 10 -10.44 0.57 -9.32
N GLY A 11 -9.34 1.32 -9.25
CA GLY A 11 -9.28 2.63 -8.59
C GLY A 11 -8.70 2.59 -7.17
N ARG A 12 -8.70 3.74 -6.49
CA ARG A 12 -8.08 3.91 -5.16
C ARG A 12 -8.70 2.99 -4.10
N GLY A 13 -10.01 2.75 -4.17
CA GLY A 13 -10.74 1.90 -3.22
C GLY A 13 -10.42 0.41 -3.32
N SER A 14 -9.81 -0.06 -4.41
CA SER A 14 -9.37 -1.46 -4.54
C SER A 14 -7.92 -1.67 -4.08
N LEU A 15 -7.16 -0.58 -3.92
CA LEU A 15 -5.77 -0.59 -3.49
C LEU A 15 -5.70 -0.34 -2.00
N ARG A 16 -5.26 -1.34 -1.24
CA ARG A 16 -5.03 -1.23 0.21
C ARG A 16 -3.59 -1.53 0.55
N CYS A 17 -3.01 -0.78 1.48
CA CYS A 17 -1.74 -1.15 2.07
C CYS A 17 -1.89 -2.44 2.87
N VAL A 18 -1.01 -3.42 2.63
CA VAL A 18 -1.03 -4.71 3.34
C VAL A 18 -0.79 -4.54 4.85
N ARG A 19 -0.02 -3.52 5.25
CA ARG A 19 0.31 -3.26 6.66
C ARG A 19 -0.67 -2.32 7.36
N CYS A 20 -0.93 -1.17 6.75
CA CYS A 20 -1.65 -0.06 7.37
C CYS A 20 -3.13 0.03 6.96
N GLY A 21 -3.58 -0.75 5.97
CA GLY A 21 -4.96 -0.74 5.48
C GLY A 21 -5.39 0.55 4.75
N THR A 22 -4.54 1.58 4.68
CA THR A 22 -4.88 2.81 3.96
C THR A 22 -4.96 2.58 2.46
N HIS A 23 -5.81 3.38 1.82
CA HIS A 23 -5.94 3.48 0.38
C HIS A 23 -5.07 4.61 -0.22
N GLU A 24 -4.42 5.40 0.63
CA GLU A 24 -3.66 6.57 0.25
C GLU A 24 -2.18 6.26 0.00
N ALA A 25 -1.64 6.78 -1.11
CA ALA A 25 -0.22 6.70 -1.45
C ALA A 25 0.36 5.27 -1.33
N VAL A 26 -0.38 4.29 -1.84
CA VAL A 26 0.05 2.88 -1.91
C VAL A 26 1.03 2.71 -3.07
N ILE A 27 2.26 2.30 -2.73
CA ILE A 27 3.32 1.94 -3.66
C ILE A 27 3.03 0.54 -4.18
N ARG A 28 2.71 0.48 -5.48
CA ARG A 28 2.43 -0.77 -6.21
C ARG A 28 3.66 -1.36 -6.89
N ARG A 29 4.73 -0.57 -6.98
CA ARG A 29 5.97 -0.97 -7.66
C ARG A 29 6.60 -2.14 -6.91
N TYR A 30 7.16 -3.09 -7.67
CA TYR A 30 7.78 -4.30 -7.15
C TYR A 30 6.84 -5.21 -6.34
N GLY A 31 5.52 -5.08 -6.52
CA GLY A 31 4.53 -5.93 -5.83
C GLY A 31 4.38 -5.65 -4.33
N LEU A 32 4.96 -4.56 -3.82
CA LEU A 32 5.03 -4.30 -2.38
C LEU A 32 3.66 -4.00 -1.75
N MET A 33 2.77 -3.31 -2.47
CA MET A 33 1.44 -2.92 -1.96
C MET A 33 1.51 -2.22 -0.58
N LEU A 34 2.49 -1.33 -0.39
CA LEU A 34 2.75 -0.64 0.87
C LEU A 34 2.48 0.85 0.76
N CYS A 35 1.87 1.45 1.79
CA CYS A 35 1.75 2.90 1.90
C CYS A 35 3.13 3.54 2.09
N ARG A 36 3.35 4.76 1.57
CA ARG A 36 4.67 5.46 1.63
C ARG A 36 5.30 5.53 3.03
N ARG A 37 4.47 5.57 4.09
CA ARG A 37 4.91 5.57 5.49
C ARG A 37 5.51 4.22 5.87
N CYS A 38 4.73 3.15 5.68
CA CYS A 38 5.18 1.79 5.95
C CYS A 38 6.36 1.35 5.07
N PHE A 39 6.41 1.82 3.83
CA PHE A 39 7.57 1.55 2.98
C PHE A 39 8.85 2.11 3.57
N ARG A 40 8.86 3.31 4.17
CA ARG A 40 10.08 3.88 4.78
C ARG A 40 10.56 3.08 5.99
N GLU A 41 9.64 2.50 6.76
CA GLU A 41 9.96 1.67 7.92
C GLU A 41 10.56 0.32 7.51
N ILE A 42 10.05 -0.25 6.41
CA ILE A 42 10.44 -1.60 5.94
C ILE A 42 11.56 -1.54 4.88
N ALA A 43 11.76 -0.40 4.22
CA ALA A 43 12.82 -0.17 3.23
C ALA A 43 14.21 -0.71 3.63
N PRO A 44 14.73 -0.43 4.85
CA PRO A 44 16.04 -0.96 5.24
C PRO A 44 16.07 -2.49 5.33
N GLN A 45 14.97 -3.13 5.74
CA GLN A 45 14.86 -4.59 5.85
C GLN A 45 14.72 -5.27 4.48
N LEU A 46 14.07 -4.58 3.53
CA LEU A 46 13.95 -5.02 2.13
C LEU A 46 15.24 -4.83 1.32
N GLY A 47 16.29 -4.27 1.93
CA GLY A 47 17.56 -4.01 1.25
C GLY A 47 17.55 -2.75 0.39
N PHE A 48 16.53 -1.88 0.51
CA PHE A 48 16.59 -0.55 -0.12
C PHE A 48 17.61 0.31 0.61
N LYS A 49 18.78 0.49 -0.02
CA LYS A 49 19.80 1.42 0.43
C LYS A 49 19.55 2.79 -0.17
N LYS A 50 19.66 3.82 0.66
CA LYS A 50 19.62 5.21 0.21
C LYS A 50 21.01 5.56 -0.33
N TYR A 51 21.17 5.49 -1.64
CA TYR A 51 22.35 6.02 -2.33
C TYR A 51 22.09 7.50 -2.59
N TYR A 52 22.55 8.34 -1.68
CA TYR A 52 22.63 9.79 -1.85
C TYR A 52 24.09 10.19 -1.94
#